data_AF-M2YUI4-F1
#
_entry.id   AF-M2YUI4-F1
#
_cell.length_a   1.000
_cell.length_b   1.000
_cell.length_c   1.000
_cell.angle_alpha   90.00
_cell.angle_beta   90.00
_cell.angle_gamma   90.00
#
_symmetry.space_group_name_H-M   'P 1'
#
loop_
_entity.id
_entity.type
_entity.pdbx_description
1 polymer ?
#
loop_
_entity_poly.entity_id
_entity_poly.type
_entity_poly.pdbx_seq_one_letter_code
_entity_poly.pdbx_strand_id
1 'polypeptide(L)' 'MLVRPDPAPAADVVGLALKVLGAQGLRGQAARAALDAMARERGVPVKRCAALIVAAVDGRVN' A
#
# COMPACT_ATOMS: atom_id res chain seq x y z
N MET A 1 -8.94 6.06 25.90
CA MET A 1 -7.67 6.31 25.16
C MET A 1 -8.01 6.42 23.69
N LEU A 2 -8.00 7.64 23.13
CA LEU A 2 -8.08 7.85 21.69
C LEU A 2 -6.70 7.47 21.14
N VAL A 3 -6.58 6.26 20.59
CA VAL A 3 -5.43 5.92 19.74
C VAL A 3 -5.57 6.79 18.49
N ARG A 4 -4.96 7.99 18.54
CA ARG A 4 -4.62 8.69 17.31
C ARG A 4 -3.79 7.68 16.54
N PRO A 5 -4.19 7.23 15.34
CA PRO A 5 -3.26 6.53 14.51
C PRO A 5 -2.15 7.53 14.25
N ASP A 6 -1.02 7.32 14.93
CA ASP A 6 0.24 7.93 14.56
C ASP A 6 0.30 7.78 13.04
N PRO A 7 0.40 8.88 12.27
CA PRO A 7 0.64 8.74 10.85
C PRO A 7 2.01 8.11 10.78
N ALA A 8 2.03 6.76 10.77
CA ALA A 8 3.21 5.94 10.61
C ALA A 8 4.04 6.71 9.59
N PRO A 9 5.26 7.12 9.97
CA PRO A 9 5.97 8.15 9.25
C PRO A 9 5.84 7.84 7.78
N ALA A 10 5.78 8.86 6.93
CA ALA A 10 5.81 8.66 5.48
C ALA A 10 7.06 7.88 4.98
N ALA A 11 7.83 7.25 5.88
CA ALA A 11 8.53 5.98 5.76
C ALA A 11 7.77 4.95 4.92
N ASP A 12 7.89 5.15 3.62
CA ASP A 12 7.80 4.14 2.58
C ASP A 12 6.51 3.30 2.60
N VAL A 13 5.36 3.97 2.58
CA VAL A 13 4.04 3.35 2.32
C VAL A 13 4.08 2.47 1.06
N VAL A 14 4.88 2.88 0.06
CA VAL A 14 5.14 2.09 -1.15
C VAL A 14 5.91 0.81 -0.82
N GLY A 15 7.02 0.88 -0.09
CA GLY A 15 7.76 -0.29 0.38
C GLY A 15 6.94 -1.21 1.27
N LEU A 16 6.03 -0.68 2.06
CA LEU A 16 5.09 -1.45 2.88
C LEU A 16 4.07 -2.19 2.02
N ALA A 17 3.48 -1.51 1.02
CA ALA A 17 2.62 -2.15 0.03
C ALA A 17 3.37 -3.22 -0.78
N LEU A 18 4.63 -2.99 -1.14
CA LEU A 18 5.47 -3.98 -1.82
C LEU A 18 5.76 -5.19 -0.93
N LYS A 19 5.95 -5.01 0.38
CA LYS A 19 6.09 -6.12 1.34
C LYS A 19 4.80 -6.93 1.46
N VAL A 20 3.65 -6.27 1.50
CA VAL A 20 2.32 -6.92 1.49
C VAL A 20 2.13 -7.74 0.21
N LEU A 21 2.44 -7.16 -0.95
CA LEU A 21 2.41 -7.89 -2.23
C LEU A 21 3.42 -9.06 -2.23
N GLY A 22 4.59 -8.86 -1.62
CA GLY A 22 5.59 -9.88 -1.32
C GLY A 22 5.05 -11.06 -0.53
N ALA A 23 4.27 -10.80 0.52
CA ALA A 23 3.62 -11.81 1.33
C ALA A 23 2.56 -12.60 0.55
N GLN A 24 1.96 -12.01 -0.49
CA GLN A 24 1.02 -12.67 -1.41
C GLN A 24 1.71 -13.41 -2.57
N GLY A 25 3.05 -13.49 -2.58
CA GLY A 25 3.83 -14.22 -3.58
C GLY A 25 4.38 -13.37 -4.73
N LEU A 26 4.06 -12.07 -4.80
CA LEU A 26 4.58 -11.15 -5.81
C LEU A 26 5.91 -10.55 -5.35
N ARG A 27 7.02 -10.87 -6.00
CA ARG A 27 8.36 -10.41 -5.58
C ARG A 27 8.94 -9.33 -6.49
N GLY A 28 9.68 -8.40 -5.89
CA GLY A 28 10.51 -7.41 -6.59
C GLY A 28 9.74 -6.62 -7.65
N GLN A 29 10.16 -6.78 -8.91
CA GLN A 29 9.63 -6.01 -10.03
C GLN A 29 8.16 -6.34 -10.35
N ALA A 30 7.72 -7.59 -10.11
CA ALA A 30 6.34 -8.01 -10.31
C ALA A 30 5.38 -7.30 -9.34
N ALA A 31 5.78 -7.15 -8.06
CA ALA A 31 5.00 -6.39 -7.08
C ALA A 31 4.87 -4.92 -7.48
N ARG A 32 5.95 -4.34 -8.03
CA ARG A 32 5.94 -2.95 -8.47
C ARG A 32 5.12 -2.73 -9.74
N ALA A 33 5.17 -3.66 -10.69
CA ALA A 33 4.33 -3.65 -11.87
C ALA A 33 2.84 -3.82 -11.53
N ALA A 34 2.51 -4.70 -10.58
CA ALA A 34 1.14 -4.86 -10.10
C ALA A 34 0.63 -3.58 -9.42
N LEU A 35 1.48 -2.94 -8.61
CA LEU A 35 1.14 -1.67 -7.96
C LEU A 35 0.91 -0.55 -8.98
N ASP A 36 1.74 -0.45 -10.00
CA ASP A 36 1.62 0.53 -11.07
C ASP A 36 0.37 0.30 -11.93
N ALA A 37 0.10 -0.96 -12.28
CA ALA A 37 -1.12 -1.35 -12.99
C ALA A 37 -2.38 -0.99 -12.19
N MET A 38 -2.43 -1.32 -10.90
CA MET A 38 -3.56 -0.97 -10.03
C MET A 38 -3.76 0.55 -9.91
N ALA A 39 -2.66 1.31 -9.82
CA ALA A 39 -2.70 2.76 -9.77
C ALA A 39 -3.26 3.36 -11.07
N ARG A 40 -2.80 2.84 -12.22
CA ARG A 40 -3.21 3.25 -13.56
C ARG A 40 -4.68 2.92 -13.84
N GLU A 41 -5.13 1.71 -13.52
CA GLU A 41 -6.52 1.27 -13.67
C GLU A 41 -7.48 2.12 -12.81
N ARG A 42 -7.04 2.53 -11.62
CA ARG A 42 -7.83 3.39 -10.72
C ARG A 42 -7.68 4.88 -11.01
N GLY A 43 -6.82 5.28 -11.94
CA GLY A 43 -6.52 6.68 -12.23
C GLY A 43 -5.95 7.46 -11.03
N VAL A 44 -5.28 6.78 -10.10
CA VAL A 44 -4.71 7.39 -8.88
C VAL A 44 -3.20 7.29 -8.88
N PRO A 45 -2.47 8.19 -8.19
CA PRO A 45 -1.03 8.05 -8.06
C PRO A 45 -0.65 6.79 -7.28
N VAL A 46 0.46 6.15 -7.67
CA VAL A 46 1.01 4.92 -7.06
C VAL A 46 1.10 5.01 -5.54
N LYS A 47 1.48 6.19 -5.00
CA LYS A 47 1.56 6.44 -3.56
C LYS A 47 0.18 6.36 -2.87
N ARG A 48 -0.88 6.86 -3.51
CA ARG A 48 -2.25 6.78 -3.00
C ARG A 48 -2.80 5.35 -3.14
N CYS A 49 -2.45 4.64 -4.21
CA CYS A 49 -2.80 3.23 -4.36
C CYS A 49 -2.12 2.35 -3.28
N ALA A 50 -0.84 2.59 -3.00
CA ALA A 50 -0.11 1.93 -1.92
C ALA A 50 -0.75 2.20 -0.56
N ALA A 51 -1.13 3.45 -0.29
CA ALA A 51 -1.83 3.81 0.94
C ALA A 51 -3.17 3.09 1.10
N LEU A 52 -3.94 2.92 0.02
CA LEU A 52 -5.20 2.17 0.04
C LEU A 52 -4.97 0.67 0.31
N ILE A 53 -3.94 0.08 -0.27
CA ILE A 53 -3.57 -1.33 -0.04
C ILE A 53 -3.16 -1.54 1.41
N VAL A 54 -2.31 -0.66 1.94
CA VAL A 54 -1.89 -0.71 3.35
C VAL A 54 -3.08 -0.50 4.28
N ALA A 55 -3.97 0.46 4.00
CA ALA A 55 -5.17 0.70 4.80
C ALA A 55 -6.15 -0.49 4.78
N ALA A 56 -6.27 -1.18 3.64
CA ALA A 56 -7.09 -2.38 3.52
C ALA A 56 -6.53 -3.55 4.35
N VAL A 57 -5.20 -3.69 4.43
CA VAL A 57 -4.54 -4.72 5.25
C VAL A 57 -4.53 -4.36 6.73
N ASP A 58 -4.36 -3.09 7.07
CA ASP A 58 -4.47 -2.55 8.45
C ASP A 58 -5.91 -2.68 9.00
N GLY A 59 -6.89 -3.02 8.15
CA GLY A 59 -8.29 -3.13 8.54
C GLY A 59 -8.95 -1.77 8.77
N ARG A 60 -8.32 -0.67 8.34
CA ARG A 60 -8.82 0.71 8.54
C ARG A 60 -9.87 1.12 7.49
N VAL A 61 -10.72 0.19 7.10
CA VAL A 61 -12.02 0.43 6.45
C VAL A 61 -13.05 0.65 7.57
N ASN A 62 -12.96 1.80 8.23
CA ASN A 62 -14.03 2.32 9.08
C ASN A 62 -14.00 3.84 9.12
#